data_AF-A0A7Y2R922-F1
#
_entry.id   AF-A0A7Y2R922-F1
#
_cell.length_a   1.000
_cell.length_b   1.000
_cell.length_c   1.000
_cell.angle_alpha   90.00
_cell.angle_beta   90.00
_cell.angle_gamma   90.00
#
_symmetry.space_group_name_H-M   'P 1'
#
loop_
_entity.id
_entity.type
_entity.pdbx_description
1 polymer ?
#
loop_
_entity_poly.entity_id
_entity_poly.type
_entity_poly.pdbx_seq_one_letter_code
_entity_poly.pdbx_strand_id
1 'polypeptide(L)'
;MRCLFCKALSDGALSVEHIVPHSLGNTSAVLPRGAICDQCNNYFARKIEQPLLADQAFRNLRAWYQVPNKRGHPPSLNGFIAGTEIEIGLRQDRNQTGTRSSGR
;
A
#
# COMPACT_ATOMS: atom_id res chain seq x y z
N MET A 1 -24.38 -2.39 14.83
CA MET A 1 -23.76 -1.74 13.64
C MET A 1 -23.98 -2.59 12.41
N ARG A 2 -23.89 -2.01 11.22
CA ARG A 2 -24.05 -2.74 9.95
C ARG A 2 -22.83 -2.55 9.07
N CYS A 3 -22.31 -3.64 8.51
CA CYS A 3 -21.19 -3.64 7.58
C CYS A 3 -21.49 -2.75 6.36
N LEU A 4 -20.55 -1.89 5.95
CA LEU A 4 -20.71 -1.01 4.79
C LEU A 4 -20.98 -1.78 3.49
N PHE A 5 -20.39 -2.96 3.32
CA PHE A 5 -20.48 -3.75 2.08
C PHE A 5 -21.68 -4.69 2.04
N CYS A 6 -21.80 -5.61 3.01
CA CYS A 6 -22.84 -6.65 2.99
C CYS A 6 -24.09 -6.29 3.80
N LYS A 7 -24.09 -5.16 4.53
CA LYS A 7 -25.20 -4.67 5.37
C LYS A 7 -25.64 -5.59 6.53
N ALA A 8 -24.96 -6.72 6.72
CA ALA A 8 -25.12 -7.62 7.86
C ALA A 8 -24.64 -6.97 9.16
N LEU A 9 -25.09 -7.51 10.30
CA LEU A 9 -24.61 -7.11 11.62
C LEU A 9 -23.10 -7.35 11.74
N SER A 10 -22.39 -6.38 12.31
CA SER A 10 -20.93 -6.35 12.35
C SER A 10 -20.37 -5.97 13.73
N ASP A 11 -21.20 -6.04 14.76
CA ASP A 11 -20.85 -5.68 16.14
C ASP A 11 -19.74 -6.55 16.75
N GLY A 12 -19.51 -7.75 16.19
CA GLY A 12 -18.46 -8.67 16.61
C GLY A 12 -17.16 -8.57 15.81
N ALA A 13 -17.00 -7.61 14.91
CA ALA A 13 -15.78 -7.50 14.10
C ALA A 13 -14.56 -7.22 14.97
N LEU A 14 -13.52 -8.05 14.84
CA LEU A 14 -12.31 -7.96 15.65
C LEU A 14 -11.23 -7.10 14.99
N SER A 15 -11.23 -7.03 13.66
CA SER A 15 -10.18 -6.36 12.89
C SER A 15 -10.36 -4.83 12.86
N VAL A 16 -9.22 -4.13 12.88
CA VAL A 16 -9.17 -2.68 12.66
C VAL A 16 -8.91 -2.46 11.19
N GLU A 17 -9.84 -1.78 10.53
CA GLU A 17 -9.74 -1.49 9.11
C GLU A 17 -9.19 -0.11 8.85
N HIS A 18 -8.38 0.00 7.81
CA HIS A 18 -7.88 1.27 7.31
C HIS A 18 -8.71 1.74 6.13
N ILE A 19 -8.98 3.05 6.02
CA ILE A 19 -9.69 3.62 4.86
C ILE A 19 -8.92 3.34 3.56
N VAL A 20 -7.62 3.58 3.62
CA VAL A 20 -6.64 3.14 2.61
C VAL A 20 -5.79 2.05 3.24
N PRO A 21 -5.54 0.90 2.59
CA PRO A 21 -4.72 -0.16 3.15
C PRO A 21 -3.35 0.31 3.66
N HIS A 22 -2.92 -0.27 4.78
CA HIS A 22 -1.61 0.04 5.36
C HIS A 22 -0.46 -0.23 4.40
N SER A 23 -0.61 -1.26 3.54
CA SER A 23 0.34 -1.63 2.48
C SER A 23 0.58 -0.53 1.43
N LEU A 24 -0.35 0.42 1.32
CA LEU A 24 -0.27 1.60 0.45
C LEU A 24 0.24 2.85 1.19
N GLY A 25 0.64 2.73 2.46
CA GLY A 25 1.29 3.80 3.22
C GLY A 25 0.41 4.50 4.26
N ASN A 26 -0.83 4.06 4.47
CA ASN A 26 -1.69 4.65 5.49
C ASN A 26 -1.39 4.09 6.89
N THR A 27 -0.95 4.96 7.79
CA THR A 27 -0.60 4.59 9.18
C THR A 27 -1.61 5.05 10.22
N SER A 28 -2.52 5.97 9.88
CA SER A 28 -3.34 6.69 10.87
C SER A 28 -4.84 6.71 10.58
N ALA A 29 -5.26 6.69 9.32
CA ALA A 29 -6.66 6.80 8.96
C ALA A 29 -7.36 5.44 9.05
N VAL A 30 -7.96 5.17 10.22
CA VAL A 30 -8.70 3.94 10.53
C VAL A 30 -10.21 4.19 10.54
N LEU A 31 -10.97 3.15 10.18
CA LEU A 31 -12.42 3.13 10.32
C LEU A 31 -12.83 2.71 11.73
N PRO A 32 -14.02 3.14 12.20
CA PRO A 32 -14.60 2.61 13.44
C PRO A 32 -14.70 1.07 13.37
N ARG A 33 -14.35 0.40 14.48
CA ARG A 33 -14.47 -1.07 14.57
C ARG A 33 -15.89 -1.49 14.27
N GLY A 34 -16.07 -2.51 13.42
CA GLY A 34 -17.39 -2.95 12.98
C GLY A 34 -17.98 -2.16 11.81
N ALA A 35 -17.27 -1.16 11.25
CA ALA A 35 -17.66 -0.56 9.97
C ALA A 35 -17.67 -1.61 8.84
N ILE A 36 -16.74 -2.56 8.88
CA ILE A 36 -16.64 -3.68 7.94
C ILE A 36 -16.60 -4.97 8.78
N CYS A 37 -17.35 -6.00 8.37
CA CYS A 37 -17.27 -7.31 9.01
C CYS A 37 -16.05 -8.10 8.54
N ASP A 38 -15.57 -9.04 9.37
CA ASP A 38 -14.36 -9.82 9.10
C ASP A 38 -14.42 -10.58 7.75
N GLN A 39 -15.60 -11.06 7.35
CA GLN A 39 -15.80 -11.73 6.06
C GLN A 39 -15.52 -10.80 4.87
N CYS A 40 -16.09 -9.59 4.89
CA CYS A 40 -15.88 -8.60 3.83
C CYS A 40 -14.44 -8.08 3.84
N ASN A 41 -13.85 -7.89 5.02
CA ASN A 41 -12.46 -7.51 5.13
C ASN A 41 -11.53 -8.58 4.50
N ASN A 42 -11.69 -9.84 4.87
CA ASN A 42 -10.89 -10.94 4.31
C ASN A 42 -11.09 -11.06 2.78
N TYR A 43 -12.30 -10.82 2.29
CA TYR A 43 -12.56 -10.75 0.85
C TYR A 43 -11.73 -9.63 0.20
N PHE A 44 -11.78 -8.41 0.76
CA PHE A 44 -11.04 -7.26 0.22
C PHE A 44 -9.54 -7.52 0.19
N ALA A 45 -8.98 -8.02 1.30
CA ALA A 45 -7.56 -8.35 1.40
C ALA A 45 -7.11 -9.35 0.32
N ARG A 46 -7.90 -10.41 0.08
CA ARG A 46 -7.52 -11.50 -0.84
C ARG A 46 -7.85 -11.24 -2.30
N LYS A 47 -8.98 -10.60 -2.58
CA LYS A 47 -9.54 -10.48 -3.93
C LYS A 47 -9.31 -9.11 -4.56
N ILE A 48 -8.97 -8.10 -3.75
CA ILE A 48 -8.81 -6.73 -4.24
C ILE A 48 -7.40 -6.24 -3.91
N GLU A 49 -7.02 -6.17 -2.64
CA GLU A 49 -5.74 -5.63 -2.22
C GLU A 49 -4.56 -6.46 -2.73
N GLN A 50 -4.61 -7.79 -2.59
CA GLN A 50 -3.52 -8.66 -3.06
C GLN A 50 -3.25 -8.53 -4.57
N PRO A 51 -4.25 -8.60 -5.48
CA PRO A 51 -4.03 -8.32 -6.90
C PRO A 51 -3.52 -6.90 -7.16
N LEU A 52 -4.08 -5.90 -6.46
CA LEU A 52 -3.67 -4.51 -6.62
C LEU A 52 -2.20 -4.28 -6.28
N LEU A 53 -1.72 -4.88 -5.19
CA LEU A 53 -0.32 -4.78 -4.78
C LEU A 53 0.63 -5.57 -5.68
N ALA A 54 0.12 -6.55 -6.42
CA ALA A 54 0.88 -7.32 -7.40
C ALA A 54 0.97 -6.61 -8.77
N ASP A 55 0.06 -5.67 -9.05
CA ASP A 55 0.09 -4.85 -10.26
C ASP A 55 1.36 -4.01 -10.34
N GLN A 56 1.96 -3.95 -11.54
CA GLN A 56 3.25 -3.29 -11.76
C GLN A 56 3.18 -1.78 -11.54
N ALA A 57 2.06 -1.13 -11.86
CA ALA A 57 1.91 0.30 -11.64
C ALA A 57 1.87 0.62 -10.14
N PHE A 58 1.10 -0.15 -9.35
CA PHE A 58 1.04 0.04 -7.89
C PHE A 58 2.34 -0.32 -7.19
N ARG A 59 3.02 -1.38 -7.65
CA ARG A 59 4.36 -1.72 -7.14
C ARG A 59 5.36 -0.59 -7.41
N ASN A 60 5.37 -0.03 -8.61
CA ASN A 60 6.21 1.11 -8.95
C ASN A 60 5.82 2.37 -8.17
N LEU A 61 4.53 2.63 -7.95
CA LEU A 61 4.06 3.74 -7.13
C LEU A 61 4.56 3.63 -5.69
N ARG A 62 4.47 2.44 -5.10
CA ARG A 62 5.01 2.15 -3.77
C ARG A 62 6.52 2.32 -3.71
N ALA A 63 7.24 1.94 -4.77
CA ALA A 63 8.67 2.15 -4.87
C ALA A 63 9.01 3.65 -4.97
N TRP A 64 8.31 4.40 -5.81
CA TRP A 64 8.46 5.85 -5.97
C TRP A 64 8.25 6.61 -4.66
N TYR A 65 7.20 6.28 -3.90
CA TYR A 65 6.91 6.92 -2.62
C TYR A 65 7.63 6.26 -1.43
N GLN A 66 8.53 5.30 -1.68
CA GLN A 66 9.28 4.59 -0.64
C GLN A 66 8.39 3.96 0.44
N VAL A 67 7.21 3.48 0.07
CA VAL A 67 6.27 2.83 0.99
C VAL A 67 6.87 1.49 1.43
N PRO A 68 7.22 1.32 2.72
CA PRO A 68 7.91 0.14 3.18
C PRO A 68 6.98 -1.09 3.21
N ASN A 69 7.57 -2.27 3.08
CA ASN A 69 6.90 -3.51 3.46
C ASN A 69 6.91 -3.68 4.99
N LYS A 70 6.31 -4.76 5.48
CA LYS A 70 6.28 -5.11 6.92
C LYS A 70 7.67 -5.28 7.56
N ARG A 71 8.73 -5.49 6.74
CA ARG A 71 10.12 -5.59 7.18
C ARG A 71 10.87 -4.25 7.10
N GLY A 72 10.18 -3.15 6.80
CA GLY A 72 10.76 -1.81 6.70
C GLY A 72 11.48 -1.52 5.38
N HIS A 73 11.37 -2.40 4.38
CA HIS A 73 12.06 -2.22 3.10
C HIS A 73 11.09 -1.81 1.98
N PRO A 74 11.33 -0.70 1.27
CA PRO A 74 10.54 -0.34 0.10
C PRO A 74 10.87 -1.28 -1.08
N PRO A 75 9.91 -1.50 -2.00
CA PRO A 75 10.16 -2.28 -3.21
C PRO A 75 11.10 -1.54 -4.17
N SER A 76 11.72 -2.28 -5.09
CA SER A 76 12.46 -1.69 -6.20
C SER A 76 11.50 -1.15 -7.27
N LEU A 77 11.91 -0.08 -7.92
CA LEU A 77 11.23 0.52 -9.05
C LEU A 77 11.61 -0.22 -10.33
N ASN A 78 10.64 -0.75 -11.04
CA ASN A 78 10.88 -1.42 -12.31
C ASN A 78 10.79 -0.42 -13.46
N GLY A 79 11.74 -0.47 -14.38
CA GLY A 79 11.75 0.31 -15.60
C GLY A 79 12.48 -0.40 -16.72
N PHE A 80 12.68 0.28 -17.84
CA PHE A 80 13.42 -0.24 -18.99
C PHE A 80 14.62 0.64 -19.30
N ILE A 81 15.70 0.05 -19.81
CA ILE A 81 16.81 0.83 -20.35
C ILE A 81 16.36 1.44 -21.68
N ALA A 82 16.51 2.77 -21.80
CA ALA A 82 16.06 3.52 -22.98
C ALA A 82 16.61 2.91 -24.29
N GLY A 83 15.71 2.67 -25.25
CA GLY A 83 16.06 2.04 -26.53
C GLY A 83 16.18 0.51 -26.48
N THR A 84 15.83 -0.15 -25.37
CA THR A 84 15.84 -1.61 -25.23
C THR A 84 14.58 -2.12 -24.52
N GLU A 85 14.33 -3.42 -24.61
CA GLU A 85 13.28 -4.12 -23.84
C GLU A 85 13.83 -4.74 -22.54
N ILE A 86 15.03 -4.36 -22.11
CA ILE A 86 15.67 -4.90 -20.91
C ILE A 86 15.03 -4.26 -19.67
N GLU A 87 14.32 -5.06 -18.88
CA GLU A 87 13.76 -4.63 -17.60
C GLU A 87 14.85 -4.51 -16.52
N ILE A 88 14.82 -3.41 -15.77
CA ILE A 88 15.74 -3.11 -14.68
C ILE A 88 14.98 -2.82 -13.39
N GLY A 89 15.53 -3.26 -12.26
CA GLY A 89 15.08 -2.90 -10.92
C GLY A 89 15.99 -1.86 -10.30
N LEU A 90 15.46 -0.66 -10.05
CA LEU A 90 16.17 0.45 -9.42
C LEU A 90 15.80 0.52 -7.93
N ARG A 91 16.80 0.54 -7.06
CA ARG A 91 16.61 0.79 -5.63
C ARG A 91 16.96 2.24 -5.35
N GLN A 92 15.95 3.03 -4.99
CA GLN A 92 16.18 4.41 -4.58
C GLN A 92 16.76 4.43 -3.16
N ASP A 93 17.85 5.17 -2.96
CA ASP A 93 18.42 5.40 -1.64
C ASP A 93 17.69 6.56 -0.96
N ARG A 94 17.29 6.37 0.30
CA ARG A 94 16.55 7.34 1.10
C ARG A 94 17.37 8.61 1.39
N ASN A 95 18.69 8.57 1.19
CA ASN A 95 19.61 9.66 1.51
C ASN A 95 19.78 10.72 0.41
N GLN A 96 19.19 10.58 -0.78
CA GLN A 96 19.43 11.52 -1.89
C GLN A 96 18.40 12.66 -2.03
N THR A 97 17.28 12.64 -1.29
CA THR A 97 16.33 13.77 -1.25
C THR A 97 16.69 14.84 -0.22
N GLY A 98 17.91 14.81 0.33
CA GLY A 98 18.33 15.66 1.46
C GLY A 98 19.56 16.54 1.22
N THR A 99 20.02 16.78 -0.01
CA THR A 99 21.11 17.75 -0.25
C THR A 99 20.87 18.65 -1.46
N ARG A 100 20.64 19.93 -1.15
CA ARG A 100 20.92 21.20 -1.86
C ARG A 100 19.74 22.15 -1.61
N SER A 101 19.74 22.96 -0.55
CA SER A 101 20.52 24.21 -0.53
C SER A 101 20.91 24.68 0.88
N SER A 102 22.16 24.49 1.27
CA SER A 102 22.86 25.45 2.13
C SER A 102 23.67 26.36 1.21
N GLY A 103 23.31 27.63 1.11
CA GLY A 103 24.07 28.58 0.30
C GLY A 103 23.33 29.85 -0.05
N ARG A 104 23.06 30.69 0.95
CA ARG A 104 23.42 32.12 0.98
C ARG A 104 23.13 32.70 2.36
#